data_AF-A0A251TMW8-F1
#
_entry.id   AF-A0A251TMW8-F1
#
_cell.length_a   1.000
_cell.length_b   1.000
_cell.length_c   1.000
_cell.angle_alpha   90.00
_cell.angle_beta   90.00
_cell.angle_gamma   90.00
#
_symmetry.space_group_name_H-M   'P 1'
#
loop_
_entity.id
_entity.type
_entity.pdbx_description
1 polymer ?
#
loop_
_entity_poly.entity_id
_entity_poly.type
_entity_poly.pdbx_seq_one_letter_code
_entity_poly.pdbx_strand_id
1 'polypeptide(L)'
;MAAGKGGLVDKLWRFVRTVYFMVVMMTSLLVLSLPVLVAIGDVLVPCVLISSFTCVNCYGFKEHLRRYSFRSSLTDVPVVSVIRSLIITCVYMICDGPVLSHGQYLGTVTLCSTFSVLLLSVKVCIFTVNSQLEAEASSSPSRKRLHLKKSWGMPVLFLSSVVFALGHIVIAYRASCRARRKLMLHRIDPESVLSSKLLFASGYAKVPRSPTPAGRTPKSDSEIKRKPMGQGHNDGELPVRLLADVDSLFMGCQGVTLHYKLSMPSPPSRTLSSSLIERPSLNIIPKTQYHLRRSFSNQIHTSPLYTPLLDGTNTNSHVLSEEIPVFSLNDGNDEHASMEPVHHSLEQVPEVNGRFGIVLVHGFGGGVFSWRHVMGDLSRHVNCVVAAFDRPGWGLTSRPRREEWESNNLPNPYMLDTQVDMLLLFCKEMGLSSVVLVGHDDGGILAIKAAQRVKVTSSLMDVEIKGVVLLTTNLSREVVPGFARILMRTSLGKKHLVRPLLRTEISQVVNRRAWYDATKLTMDVLSLYKAPLCVEGWDEALHEIGKLSSETIFTQQNVSLLVKAVDNTPLLVIAGAEDALVPLKSVQAMASKFVNSRLVAISGCGHLPHEECPKALLAAVLPFISKLLISVDSEIE
;
A
#
# COMPACT_ATOMS: atom_id res chain seq x y z
N MET A 1 -5.64 -54.56 42.44
CA MET A 1 -6.86 -54.25 41.67
C MET A 1 -7.04 -52.75 41.59
N ALA A 2 -6.87 -52.15 40.41
CA ALA A 2 -7.41 -50.81 40.10
C ALA A 2 -7.56 -50.70 38.58
N ALA A 3 -8.46 -51.53 38.04
CA ALA A 3 -8.91 -51.42 36.67
C ALA A 3 -10.02 -50.36 36.58
N GLY A 4 -9.89 -49.48 35.58
CA GLY A 4 -10.99 -48.95 34.77
C GLY A 4 -12.11 -48.15 35.45
N LYS A 5 -11.99 -46.81 35.47
CA LYS A 5 -13.15 -45.88 35.48
C LYS A 5 -12.92 -44.61 34.62
N GLY A 6 -12.24 -44.74 33.48
CA GLY A 6 -12.36 -43.77 32.37
C GLY A 6 -13.66 -44.05 31.63
N GLY A 7 -14.78 -43.68 32.26
CA GLY A 7 -16.12 -44.15 31.97
C GLY A 7 -16.60 -43.80 30.57
N LEU A 8 -17.62 -44.54 30.12
CA LEU A 8 -18.37 -44.39 28.86
C LEU A 8 -18.58 -42.93 28.39
N VAL A 9 -18.70 -42.00 29.33
CA VAL A 9 -18.81 -40.55 29.13
C VAL A 9 -17.61 -39.94 28.40
N ASP A 10 -16.37 -40.33 28.69
CA ASP A 10 -15.18 -39.80 28.01
C ASP A 10 -15.07 -40.30 26.56
N LYS A 11 -15.47 -41.55 26.33
CA LYS A 11 -15.57 -42.12 24.98
C LYS A 11 -16.68 -41.42 24.18
N LEU A 12 -17.83 -41.17 24.82
CA LEU A 12 -18.93 -40.42 24.22
C LEU A 12 -18.52 -38.98 23.90
N TRP A 13 -17.77 -38.32 24.77
CA TRP A 13 -17.32 -36.94 24.55
C TRP A 13 -16.28 -36.82 23.43
N ARG A 14 -15.38 -37.82 23.31
CA ARG A 14 -14.47 -37.93 22.16
C ARG A 14 -15.23 -38.19 20.86
N PHE A 15 -16.25 -39.05 20.88
CA PHE A 15 -17.10 -39.30 19.72
C PHE A 15 -17.86 -38.03 19.30
N VAL A 16 -18.50 -37.33 20.23
CA VAL A 16 -19.21 -36.06 19.97
C VAL A 16 -18.28 -35.00 19.40
N ARG A 17 -17.07 -34.84 19.94
CA ARG A 17 -16.07 -33.90 19.39
C ARG A 17 -15.63 -34.26 17.97
N THR A 18 -15.49 -35.56 17.68
CA THR A 18 -15.11 -36.04 16.36
C THR A 18 -16.24 -35.79 15.36
N VAL A 19 -17.48 -36.08 15.72
CA VAL A 19 -18.67 -35.79 14.90
C VAL A 19 -18.80 -34.28 14.68
N TYR A 20 -18.62 -33.46 15.72
CA TYR A 20 -18.63 -32.00 15.60
C TYR A 20 -17.55 -31.50 14.64
N PHE A 21 -16.31 -32.00 14.76
CA PHE A 21 -15.22 -31.63 13.86
C PHE A 21 -15.50 -32.07 12.41
N MET A 22 -16.03 -33.27 12.20
CA MET A 22 -16.42 -33.73 10.87
C MET A 22 -17.55 -32.87 10.28
N VAL A 23 -18.53 -32.48 11.08
CA VAL A 23 -19.61 -31.58 10.66
C VAL A 23 -19.06 -30.19 10.34
N VAL A 24 -18.18 -29.63 11.16
CA VAL A 24 -17.54 -28.33 10.90
C VAL A 24 -16.65 -28.38 9.65
N MET A 25 -15.91 -29.48 9.44
CA MET A 25 -15.07 -29.69 8.26
C MET A 25 -15.92 -29.82 6.99
N MET A 26 -16.97 -30.64 7.03
CA MET A 26 -17.91 -30.82 5.92
C MET A 26 -18.69 -29.54 5.61
N THR A 27 -19.17 -28.82 6.62
CA THR A 27 -19.81 -27.52 6.43
C THR A 27 -18.84 -26.48 5.90
N SER A 28 -17.58 -26.47 6.34
CA SER A 28 -16.54 -25.61 5.77
C SER A 28 -16.25 -25.96 4.31
N LEU A 29 -16.16 -27.25 3.97
CA LEU A 29 -16.02 -27.72 2.58
C LEU A 29 -17.20 -27.31 1.70
N LEU A 30 -18.44 -27.43 2.19
CA LEU A 30 -19.66 -27.02 1.49
C LEU A 30 -19.75 -25.49 1.33
N VAL A 31 -19.36 -24.73 2.35
CA VAL A 31 -19.27 -23.26 2.30
C VAL A 31 -18.18 -22.80 1.33
N LEU A 32 -17.14 -23.61 1.11
CA LEU A 32 -16.13 -23.35 0.08
C LEU A 32 -16.65 -23.57 -1.35
N SER A 33 -17.68 -24.41 -1.56
CA SER A 33 -18.27 -24.70 -2.87
C SER A 33 -19.68 -24.11 -3.01
N LEU A 34 -19.76 -22.77 -3.10
CA LEU A 34 -20.98 -22.02 -3.44
C LEU A 34 -21.84 -22.66 -4.58
N PRO A 35 -21.25 -23.22 -5.66
CA PRO A 35 -22.03 -23.89 -6.72
C PRO A 35 -22.84 -25.11 -6.24
N VAL A 36 -22.26 -25.92 -5.35
CA VAL A 36 -22.91 -27.13 -4.82
C VAL A 36 -24.04 -26.76 -3.86
N LEU A 37 -23.84 -25.72 -3.04
CA LEU A 37 -24.86 -25.25 -2.11
C LEU A 37 -26.13 -24.77 -2.85
N VAL A 38 -25.96 -24.05 -3.95
CA VAL A 38 -27.09 -23.59 -4.77
C VAL A 38 -27.75 -24.73 -5.54
N ALA A 39 -26.99 -25.72 -6.01
CA ALA A 39 -27.57 -26.94 -6.60
C ALA A 39 -28.44 -27.72 -5.59
N ILE A 40 -27.96 -27.87 -4.35
CA ILE A 40 -28.72 -28.52 -3.28
C ILE A 40 -30.00 -27.74 -2.98
N GLY A 41 -29.91 -26.40 -2.88
CA GLY A 41 -31.09 -25.54 -2.67
C GLY A 41 -32.12 -25.65 -3.80
N ASP A 42 -31.65 -25.65 -5.04
CA ASP A 42 -32.49 -25.74 -6.24
C ASP A 42 -33.22 -27.08 -6.35
N VAL A 43 -32.66 -28.17 -5.82
CA VAL A 43 -33.34 -29.46 -5.75
C VAL A 43 -34.31 -29.51 -4.57
N LEU A 44 -33.85 -29.15 -3.36
CA LEU A 44 -34.62 -29.34 -2.13
C LEU A 44 -35.85 -28.43 -2.06
N VAL A 45 -35.73 -27.16 -2.46
CA VAL A 45 -36.82 -26.19 -2.29
C VAL A 45 -38.06 -26.56 -3.12
N PRO A 46 -37.97 -26.85 -4.43
CA PRO A 46 -39.12 -27.31 -5.20
C PRO A 46 -39.69 -28.66 -4.72
N CYS A 47 -38.83 -29.59 -4.29
CA CYS A 47 -39.24 -30.89 -3.73
C CYS A 47 -40.00 -30.77 -2.41
N VAL A 48 -39.66 -29.79 -1.58
CA VAL A 48 -40.42 -29.50 -0.34
C VAL A 48 -41.71 -28.74 -0.68
N LEU A 49 -41.65 -27.73 -1.54
CA LEU A 49 -42.80 -26.91 -1.90
C LEU A 49 -43.92 -27.73 -2.57
N ILE A 50 -43.60 -28.70 -3.43
CA ILE A 50 -44.61 -29.53 -4.10
C ILE A 50 -45.47 -30.35 -3.12
N SER A 51 -44.91 -30.71 -1.95
CA SER A 51 -45.64 -31.43 -0.89
C SER A 51 -46.74 -30.58 -0.23
N SER A 52 -46.61 -29.25 -0.28
CA SER A 52 -47.62 -28.33 0.22
C SER A 52 -48.81 -28.16 -0.72
N PHE A 53 -48.63 -28.52 -2.01
CA PHE A 53 -49.64 -28.36 -3.05
C PHE A 53 -50.23 -29.68 -3.56
N THR A 54 -49.52 -30.81 -3.36
CA THR A 54 -49.94 -32.14 -3.81
C THR A 54 -49.60 -33.20 -2.78
N CYS A 55 -50.46 -34.22 -2.64
CA CYS A 55 -50.18 -35.36 -1.77
C CYS A 55 -49.19 -36.31 -2.46
N VAL A 56 -47.90 -36.14 -2.18
CA VAL A 56 -46.82 -36.96 -2.77
C VAL A 56 -46.87 -38.40 -2.24
N ASN A 57 -47.26 -38.59 -0.97
CA ASN A 57 -47.32 -39.91 -0.30
C ASN A 57 -48.62 -40.70 -0.55
N CYS A 58 -49.59 -40.14 -1.27
CA CYS A 58 -50.88 -40.79 -1.50
C CYS A 58 -50.83 -41.90 -2.55
N TYR A 59 -49.78 -41.96 -3.39
CA TYR A 59 -49.67 -42.90 -4.50
C TYR A 59 -48.25 -43.44 -4.60
N GLY A 60 -48.10 -44.70 -5.02
CA GLY A 60 -46.79 -45.28 -5.33
C GLY A 60 -46.16 -44.65 -6.58
N PHE A 61 -44.82 -44.72 -6.70
CA PHE A 61 -44.07 -44.13 -7.82
C PHE A 61 -44.61 -44.52 -9.21
N LYS A 62 -44.95 -45.80 -9.40
CA LYS A 62 -45.51 -46.35 -10.65
C LYS A 62 -46.86 -45.74 -11.02
N GLU A 63 -47.64 -45.33 -10.02
CA GLU A 63 -48.96 -44.76 -10.20
C GLU A 63 -48.91 -43.25 -10.45
N HIS A 64 -47.95 -42.54 -9.83
CA HIS A 64 -47.60 -41.18 -10.21
C HIS A 64 -47.15 -41.08 -11.67
N LEU A 65 -46.34 -42.05 -12.14
CA LEU A 65 -45.88 -42.09 -13.53
C LEU A 65 -47.03 -42.33 -14.52
N ARG A 66 -48.02 -43.17 -14.17
CA ARG A 66 -49.20 -43.41 -15.01
C ARG A 66 -50.16 -42.22 -15.08
N ARG A 67 -50.22 -41.41 -14.03
CA ARG A 67 -51.11 -40.23 -13.94
C ARG A 67 -50.43 -38.93 -14.38
N TYR A 68 -49.15 -39.00 -14.75
CA TYR A 68 -48.39 -37.84 -15.18
C TYR A 68 -48.97 -37.27 -16.49
N SER A 69 -49.24 -35.97 -16.48
CA SER A 69 -49.58 -35.20 -17.67
C SER A 69 -48.88 -33.85 -17.62
N PHE A 70 -48.19 -33.51 -18.69
CA PHE A 70 -47.51 -32.22 -18.83
C PHE A 70 -48.48 -31.03 -18.80
N ARG A 71 -49.79 -31.23 -18.96
CA ARG A 71 -50.77 -30.13 -18.87
C ARG A 71 -51.20 -29.81 -17.44
N SER A 72 -51.20 -30.80 -16.54
CA SER A 72 -51.89 -30.69 -15.24
C SER A 72 -51.07 -31.12 -14.03
N SER A 73 -49.87 -31.70 -14.22
CA SER A 73 -48.96 -32.08 -13.15
C SER A 73 -48.06 -30.92 -12.70
N LEU A 74 -47.67 -30.90 -11.41
CA LEU A 74 -46.66 -29.99 -10.86
C LEU A 74 -45.26 -30.63 -10.81
N THR A 75 -45.14 -31.93 -11.08
CA THR A 75 -43.91 -32.72 -10.94
C THR A 75 -42.79 -32.31 -11.91
N ASP A 76 -43.13 -31.58 -12.97
CA ASP A 76 -42.19 -31.08 -13.96
C ASP A 76 -41.18 -30.10 -13.37
N VAL A 77 -41.62 -29.24 -12.44
CA VAL A 77 -40.77 -28.18 -11.91
C VAL A 77 -39.61 -28.74 -11.08
N PRO A 78 -39.83 -29.64 -10.09
CA PRO A 78 -38.72 -30.29 -9.39
C PRO A 78 -37.83 -31.13 -10.32
N VAL A 79 -38.40 -31.82 -11.31
CA VAL A 79 -37.62 -32.64 -12.26
C VAL A 79 -36.68 -31.77 -13.10
N VAL A 80 -37.17 -30.64 -13.61
CA VAL A 80 -36.34 -29.69 -14.37
C VAL A 80 -35.24 -29.08 -13.50
N SER A 81 -35.53 -28.72 -12.24
CA SER A 81 -34.52 -28.25 -11.28
C SER A 81 -33.47 -29.33 -10.96
N VAL A 82 -33.87 -30.60 -10.80
CA VAL A 82 -32.94 -31.73 -10.62
C VAL A 82 -32.02 -31.90 -11.81
N ILE A 83 -32.57 -31.92 -13.04
CA ILE A 83 -31.78 -32.08 -14.26
C ILE A 83 -30.80 -30.90 -14.42
N ARG A 84 -31.27 -29.67 -14.25
CA ARG A 84 -30.41 -28.46 -14.32
C ARG A 84 -29.29 -28.51 -13.30
N SER A 85 -29.60 -28.79 -12.03
CA SER A 85 -28.62 -28.87 -10.96
C SER A 85 -27.60 -29.99 -11.14
N LEU A 86 -28.04 -31.14 -11.67
CA LEU A 86 -27.16 -32.27 -11.97
C LEU A 86 -26.18 -31.91 -13.09
N ILE A 87 -26.67 -31.35 -14.21
CA ILE A 87 -25.82 -30.92 -15.33
C ILE A 87 -24.80 -29.89 -14.86
N ILE A 88 -25.24 -28.84 -14.14
CA ILE A 88 -24.36 -27.78 -13.65
C ILE A 88 -23.29 -28.33 -12.70
N THR A 89 -23.67 -29.25 -11.81
CA THR A 89 -22.72 -29.88 -10.87
C THR A 89 -21.73 -30.78 -11.60
N CYS A 90 -22.18 -31.61 -12.55
CA CYS A 90 -21.30 -32.44 -13.36
C CYS A 90 -20.29 -31.59 -14.13
N VAL A 91 -20.74 -30.53 -14.80
CA VAL A 91 -19.84 -29.62 -15.54
C VAL A 91 -18.86 -28.93 -14.59
N TYR A 92 -19.30 -28.51 -13.40
CA TYR A 92 -18.41 -27.92 -12.39
C TYR A 92 -17.33 -28.90 -11.91
N MET A 93 -17.67 -30.18 -11.72
CA MET A 93 -16.72 -31.21 -11.29
C MET A 93 -15.72 -31.61 -12.38
N ILE A 94 -16.08 -31.45 -13.66
CA ILE A 94 -15.22 -31.75 -14.82
C ILE A 94 -14.31 -30.56 -15.17
N CYS A 95 -14.69 -29.34 -14.79
CA CYS A 95 -13.94 -28.13 -15.13
C CYS A 95 -12.73 -27.93 -14.20
N ASP A 96 -11.52 -27.95 -14.77
CA ASP A 96 -10.30 -27.51 -14.09
C ASP A 96 -10.13 -25.98 -14.11
N GLY A 97 -9.22 -25.45 -13.28
CA GLY A 97 -8.93 -24.01 -13.16
C GLY A 97 -8.84 -23.23 -14.49
N PRO A 98 -8.13 -23.74 -15.52
CA PRO A 98 -8.07 -23.15 -16.87
C PRO A 98 -9.43 -23.07 -17.56
N VAL A 99 -10.22 -24.14 -17.51
CA VAL A 99 -11.53 -24.29 -18.17
C VAL A 99 -12.58 -23.38 -17.54
N LEU A 100 -12.54 -23.21 -16.21
CA LEU A 100 -13.39 -22.24 -15.49
C LEU A 100 -13.18 -20.78 -15.94
N SER A 101 -11.98 -20.44 -16.41
CA SER A 101 -11.62 -19.05 -16.76
C SER A 101 -12.01 -18.67 -18.19
N HIS A 102 -11.97 -19.61 -19.13
CA HIS A 102 -12.23 -19.38 -20.56
C HIS A 102 -13.74 -19.24 -20.86
N GLY A 103 -14.58 -19.27 -19.83
CA GLY A 103 -16.02 -18.99 -19.96
C GLY A 103 -16.87 -20.18 -20.37
N GLN A 104 -16.29 -21.37 -20.60
CA GLN A 104 -17.04 -22.58 -20.96
C GLN A 104 -18.02 -23.02 -19.86
N TYR A 105 -17.59 -22.96 -18.59
CA TYR A 105 -18.47 -23.21 -17.44
C TYR A 105 -19.62 -22.19 -17.36
N LEU A 106 -19.31 -20.89 -17.47
CA LEU A 106 -20.32 -19.82 -17.44
C LEU A 106 -21.32 -19.94 -18.60
N GLY A 107 -20.85 -20.24 -19.81
CA GLY A 107 -21.68 -20.44 -20.99
C GLY A 107 -22.63 -21.62 -20.81
N THR A 108 -22.12 -22.76 -20.35
CA THR A 108 -22.94 -23.98 -20.13
C THR A 108 -24.00 -23.76 -19.05
N VAL A 109 -23.63 -23.13 -17.93
CA VAL A 109 -24.59 -22.78 -16.86
C VAL A 109 -25.66 -21.82 -17.37
N THR A 110 -25.26 -20.80 -18.14
CA THR A 110 -26.21 -19.82 -18.68
C THR A 110 -27.18 -20.49 -19.65
N LEU A 111 -26.71 -21.32 -20.58
CA LEU A 111 -27.55 -22.06 -21.52
C LEU A 111 -28.51 -23.02 -20.80
N CYS A 112 -28.01 -23.79 -19.82
CA CYS A 112 -28.84 -24.71 -19.06
C CYS A 112 -29.92 -23.98 -18.24
N SER A 113 -29.55 -22.86 -17.59
CA SER A 113 -30.48 -22.03 -16.84
C SER A 113 -31.53 -21.37 -17.73
N THR A 114 -31.15 -20.76 -18.86
CA THR A 114 -32.11 -20.12 -19.77
C THR A 114 -33.05 -21.12 -20.42
N PHE A 115 -32.55 -22.29 -20.85
CA PHE A 115 -33.38 -23.34 -21.42
C PHE A 115 -34.39 -23.88 -20.40
N SER A 116 -33.97 -24.09 -19.14
CA SER A 116 -34.86 -24.55 -18.08
C SER A 116 -35.99 -23.55 -17.78
N VAL A 117 -35.68 -22.25 -17.73
CA VAL A 117 -36.68 -21.19 -17.54
C VAL A 117 -37.64 -21.13 -18.72
N LEU A 118 -37.14 -21.20 -19.96
CA LEU A 118 -37.97 -21.19 -21.17
C LEU A 118 -38.96 -22.37 -21.18
N LEU A 119 -38.49 -23.59 -20.89
CA LEU A 119 -39.35 -24.78 -20.79
C LEU A 119 -40.44 -24.60 -19.73
N LEU A 120 -40.07 -24.09 -18.55
CA LEU A 120 -41.04 -23.88 -17.48
C LEU A 120 -41.99 -22.71 -17.76
N SER A 121 -41.59 -21.69 -18.51
CA SER A 121 -42.47 -20.62 -18.98
C SER A 121 -43.56 -21.16 -19.90
N VAL A 122 -43.20 -22.02 -20.87
CA VAL A 122 -44.17 -22.70 -21.74
C VAL A 122 -45.12 -23.57 -20.91
N LYS A 123 -44.59 -24.29 -19.93
CA LYS A 123 -45.38 -25.10 -18.99
C LYS A 123 -46.38 -24.24 -18.18
N VAL A 124 -45.96 -23.09 -17.67
CA VAL A 124 -46.84 -22.16 -16.93
C VAL A 124 -47.98 -21.69 -17.83
N CYS A 125 -47.71 -21.28 -19.08
CA CYS A 125 -48.75 -20.88 -20.02
C CYS A 125 -49.79 -21.98 -20.25
N ILE A 126 -49.33 -23.20 -20.53
CA ILE A 126 -50.21 -24.37 -20.77
C ILE A 126 -51.02 -24.72 -19.52
N PHE A 127 -50.38 -24.73 -18.36
CA PHE A 127 -51.03 -25.07 -17.09
C PHE A 127 -52.08 -24.03 -16.71
N THR A 128 -51.77 -22.74 -16.85
CA THR A 128 -52.71 -21.66 -16.53
C THR A 128 -53.96 -21.74 -17.39
N VAL A 129 -53.82 -21.93 -18.70
CA VAL A 129 -54.96 -22.12 -19.62
C VAL A 129 -55.80 -23.34 -19.23
N ASN A 130 -55.16 -24.48 -18.96
CA ASN A 130 -55.87 -25.69 -18.54
C ASN A 130 -56.58 -25.53 -17.19
N SER A 131 -55.97 -24.81 -16.24
CA SER A 131 -56.58 -24.53 -14.93
C SER A 131 -57.78 -23.59 -15.02
N GLN A 132 -57.79 -22.65 -15.96
CA GLN A 132 -58.96 -21.79 -16.18
C GLN A 132 -60.15 -22.58 -16.75
N LEU A 133 -59.89 -23.47 -17.72
CA LEU A 133 -60.91 -24.36 -18.28
C LEU A 133 -61.47 -25.34 -17.24
N GLU A 134 -60.63 -25.90 -16.36
CA GLU A 134 -61.08 -26.78 -15.26
C GLU A 134 -61.86 -26.01 -14.17
N ALA A 135 -61.55 -24.73 -13.94
CA ALA A 135 -62.29 -23.90 -12.98
C ALA A 135 -63.73 -23.66 -13.43
N GLU A 136 -63.94 -23.34 -14.70
CA GLU A 136 -65.25 -23.08 -15.31
C GLU A 136 -66.16 -24.31 -15.30
N ALA A 137 -65.59 -25.52 -15.38
CA ALA A 137 -66.33 -26.78 -15.37
C ALA A 137 -66.74 -27.29 -13.95
N SER A 138 -66.35 -26.60 -12.87
CA SER A 138 -66.48 -27.13 -11.50
C SER A 138 -67.57 -26.45 -10.64
N SER A 139 -68.60 -27.22 -10.24
CA SER A 139 -69.77 -26.71 -9.49
C SER A 139 -69.70 -26.86 -7.95
N SER A 140 -68.75 -27.64 -7.40
CA SER A 140 -68.68 -27.95 -5.96
C SER A 140 -67.68 -27.08 -5.16
N PRO A 141 -68.06 -26.55 -3.97
CA PRO A 141 -67.23 -25.64 -3.16
C PRO A 141 -65.95 -26.28 -2.58
N SER A 142 -65.95 -27.57 -2.26
CA SER A 142 -64.75 -28.29 -1.80
C SER A 142 -63.72 -28.45 -2.93
N ARG A 143 -64.20 -28.67 -4.17
CA ARG A 143 -63.39 -28.77 -5.38
C ARG A 143 -62.77 -27.40 -5.76
N LYS A 144 -63.51 -26.30 -5.56
CA LYS A 144 -62.99 -24.92 -5.73
C LYS A 144 -61.82 -24.61 -4.79
N ARG A 145 -61.88 -25.00 -3.51
CA ARG A 145 -60.80 -24.76 -2.52
C ARG A 145 -59.53 -25.55 -2.83
N LEU A 146 -59.67 -26.79 -3.31
CA LEU A 146 -58.54 -27.60 -3.78
C LEU A 146 -57.93 -27.03 -5.08
N HIS A 147 -58.78 -26.54 -5.99
CA HIS A 147 -58.35 -25.88 -7.23
C HIS A 147 -57.54 -24.60 -6.97
N LEU A 148 -57.99 -23.77 -6.01
CA LEU A 148 -57.24 -22.59 -5.54
C LEU A 148 -55.86 -22.95 -4.97
N LYS A 149 -55.74 -24.00 -4.16
CA LYS A 149 -54.41 -24.44 -3.67
C LYS A 149 -53.52 -24.91 -4.82
N LYS A 150 -54.08 -25.63 -5.80
CA LYS A 150 -53.33 -26.14 -6.96
C LYS A 150 -52.92 -25.03 -7.94
N SER A 151 -53.76 -24.00 -8.12
CA SER A 151 -53.49 -22.88 -9.03
C SER A 151 -52.35 -21.98 -8.54
N TRP A 152 -52.18 -21.82 -7.22
CA TRP A 152 -51.05 -21.10 -6.63
C TRP A 152 -49.75 -21.91 -6.61
N GLY A 153 -49.83 -23.23 -6.72
CA GLY A 153 -48.66 -24.11 -6.73
C GLY A 153 -47.72 -23.87 -7.92
N MET A 154 -48.26 -23.68 -9.14
CA MET A 154 -47.44 -23.45 -10.33
C MET A 154 -46.63 -22.15 -10.29
N PRO A 155 -47.23 -20.97 -10.01
CA PRO A 155 -46.47 -19.72 -9.92
C PRO A 155 -45.38 -19.75 -8.83
N VAL A 156 -45.67 -20.34 -7.66
CA VAL A 156 -44.72 -20.44 -6.55
C VAL A 156 -43.54 -21.34 -6.92
N LEU A 157 -43.81 -22.52 -7.48
CA LEU A 157 -42.76 -23.44 -7.93
C LEU A 157 -41.95 -22.84 -9.08
N PHE A 158 -42.59 -22.19 -10.05
CA PHE A 158 -41.92 -21.51 -11.16
C PHE A 158 -40.99 -20.41 -10.66
N LEU A 159 -41.47 -19.52 -9.79
CA LEU A 159 -40.67 -18.44 -9.23
C LEU A 159 -39.47 -18.97 -8.45
N SER A 160 -39.64 -20.06 -7.69
CA SER A 160 -38.53 -20.70 -6.99
C SER A 160 -37.46 -21.20 -7.96
N SER A 161 -37.84 -21.85 -9.07
CA SER A 161 -36.89 -22.34 -10.07
C SER A 161 -36.18 -21.20 -10.81
N VAL A 162 -36.87 -20.09 -11.11
CA VAL A 162 -36.26 -18.89 -11.72
C VAL A 162 -35.20 -18.28 -10.79
N VAL A 163 -35.50 -18.15 -9.50
CA VAL A 163 -34.55 -17.61 -8.52
C VAL A 163 -33.27 -18.46 -8.45
N PHE A 164 -33.41 -19.79 -8.42
CA PHE A 164 -32.25 -20.67 -8.41
C PHE A 164 -31.50 -20.68 -9.75
N ALA A 165 -32.20 -20.63 -10.89
CA ALA A 165 -31.58 -20.51 -12.21
C ALA A 165 -30.69 -19.27 -12.33
N LEU A 166 -31.15 -18.12 -11.81
CA LEU A 166 -30.36 -16.89 -11.70
C LEU A 166 -29.21 -17.04 -10.69
N GLY A 167 -29.46 -17.68 -9.55
CA GLY A 167 -28.44 -17.99 -8.55
C GLY A 167 -27.26 -18.77 -9.13
N HIS A 168 -27.53 -19.79 -9.95
CA HIS A 168 -26.48 -20.55 -10.66
C HIS A 168 -25.66 -19.68 -11.61
N ILE A 169 -26.30 -18.78 -12.38
CA ILE A 169 -25.61 -17.86 -13.31
C ILE A 169 -24.67 -16.92 -12.53
N VAL A 170 -25.16 -16.30 -11.45
CA VAL A 170 -24.37 -15.37 -10.61
C VAL A 170 -23.16 -16.08 -10.01
N ILE A 171 -23.35 -17.31 -9.52
CA ILE A 171 -22.25 -18.09 -8.94
C ILE A 171 -21.25 -18.53 -9.99
N ALA A 172 -21.71 -18.96 -11.17
CA ALA A 172 -20.84 -19.32 -12.28
C ALA A 172 -19.99 -18.12 -12.74
N TYR A 173 -20.59 -16.93 -12.79
CA TYR A 173 -19.89 -15.69 -13.10
C TYR A 173 -18.81 -15.38 -12.04
N ARG A 174 -19.16 -15.48 -10.75
CA ARG A 174 -18.22 -15.26 -9.64
C ARG A 174 -17.06 -16.27 -9.66
N ALA A 175 -17.34 -17.54 -9.94
CA ALA A 175 -16.35 -18.60 -10.04
C ALA A 175 -15.39 -18.36 -11.22
N SER A 176 -15.93 -17.98 -12.40
CA SER A 176 -15.12 -17.67 -13.58
C SER A 176 -14.20 -16.46 -13.36
N CYS A 177 -14.72 -15.39 -12.75
CA CYS A 177 -13.92 -14.22 -12.36
C CYS A 177 -12.83 -14.54 -11.32
N ARG A 178 -13.08 -15.48 -10.40
CA ARG A 178 -12.07 -15.96 -9.45
C ARG A 178 -10.99 -16.79 -10.16
N ALA A 179 -11.37 -17.65 -11.10
CA ALA A 179 -10.44 -18.48 -11.87
C ALA A 179 -9.55 -17.64 -12.80
N ARG A 180 -10.12 -16.63 -13.50
CA ARG A 180 -9.35 -15.68 -14.32
C ARG A 180 -8.28 -14.96 -13.51
N ARG A 181 -8.61 -14.49 -12.31
CA ARG A 181 -7.63 -13.88 -11.39
C ARG A 181 -6.52 -14.86 -10.99
N LYS A 182 -6.85 -16.14 -10.73
CA LYS A 182 -5.85 -17.17 -10.38
C LYS A 182 -4.92 -17.55 -11.54
N LEU A 183 -5.39 -17.55 -12.79
CA LEU A 183 -4.53 -17.86 -13.95
C LEU A 183 -3.62 -16.70 -14.33
N MET A 184 -4.07 -15.45 -14.15
CA MET A 184 -3.20 -14.28 -14.25
C MET A 184 -2.03 -14.36 -13.26
N LEU A 185 -2.27 -14.96 -12.09
CA LEU A 185 -1.24 -15.27 -11.08
C LEU A 185 -0.33 -16.44 -11.49
N HIS A 186 -0.82 -17.43 -12.24
CA HIS A 186 -0.05 -18.63 -12.61
C HIS A 186 0.78 -18.50 -13.90
N ARG A 187 0.54 -17.44 -14.70
CA ARG A 187 1.46 -16.99 -15.76
C ARG A 187 2.72 -16.31 -15.23
N ILE A 188 2.79 -16.11 -13.92
CA ILE A 188 3.99 -15.69 -13.21
C ILE A 188 4.77 -16.95 -12.88
N ASP A 189 6.00 -17.01 -13.38
CA ASP A 189 6.92 -18.13 -13.29
C ASP A 189 6.96 -18.74 -11.87
N PRO A 190 6.60 -20.02 -11.66
CA PRO A 190 6.54 -20.61 -10.32
C PRO A 190 7.90 -20.67 -9.63
N GLU A 191 9.02 -20.65 -10.36
CA GLU A 191 10.36 -20.54 -9.77
C GLU A 191 10.61 -19.13 -9.20
N SER A 192 10.04 -18.10 -9.85
CA SER A 192 10.05 -16.73 -9.30
C SER A 192 9.21 -16.61 -8.02
N VAL A 193 8.20 -17.47 -7.84
CA VAL A 193 7.29 -17.54 -6.68
C VAL A 193 7.84 -18.44 -5.54
N LEU A 194 8.67 -19.43 -5.84
CA LEU A 194 9.31 -20.29 -4.82
C LEU A 194 10.52 -19.60 -4.15
N SER A 195 11.36 -18.89 -4.91
CA SER A 195 12.35 -17.95 -4.35
C SER A 195 11.69 -16.83 -3.54
N SER A 196 10.51 -16.44 -3.99
CA SER A 196 9.60 -15.50 -3.32
C SER A 196 9.07 -16.05 -2.01
N LYS A 197 8.61 -17.30 -1.92
CA LYS A 197 8.16 -17.90 -0.64
C LYS A 197 9.28 -17.99 0.39
N LEU A 198 10.53 -18.18 -0.02
CA LEU A 198 11.67 -18.17 0.90
C LEU A 198 11.95 -16.77 1.47
N LEU A 199 11.67 -15.71 0.70
CA LEU A 199 11.72 -14.30 1.14
C LEU A 199 10.43 -13.83 1.87
N PHE A 200 9.27 -14.40 1.53
CA PHE A 200 7.94 -13.97 2.02
C PHE A 200 7.43 -14.76 3.23
N ALA A 201 8.07 -15.87 3.61
CA ALA A 201 7.79 -16.56 4.86
C ALA A 201 8.50 -15.90 6.08
N SER A 202 9.44 -14.98 5.85
CA SER A 202 10.11 -14.24 6.91
C SER A 202 9.34 -12.95 7.22
N GLY A 203 8.67 -12.93 8.37
CA GLY A 203 8.12 -11.69 8.91
C GLY A 203 9.26 -10.79 9.34
N TYR A 204 9.57 -9.75 8.56
CA TYR A 204 10.60 -8.78 8.91
C TYR A 204 10.36 -8.15 10.29
N ALA A 205 11.40 -8.10 11.10
CA ALA A 205 11.40 -7.38 12.38
C ALA A 205 11.10 -5.88 12.17
N LYS A 206 10.44 -5.26 13.15
CA LYS A 206 10.03 -3.86 13.11
C LYS A 206 11.24 -2.94 13.25
N VAL A 207 11.41 -2.01 12.31
CA VAL A 207 12.39 -0.91 12.45
C VAL A 207 11.77 0.17 13.35
N PRO A 208 12.51 0.68 14.36
CA PRO A 208 12.00 1.69 15.29
C PRO A 208 11.54 2.98 14.60
N ARG A 209 10.58 3.67 15.23
CA ARG A 209 9.94 4.91 14.73
C ARG A 209 10.90 6.09 14.49
N SER A 210 12.08 6.06 15.09
CA SER A 210 13.16 7.04 14.92
C SER A 210 14.53 6.34 14.96
N PRO A 211 15.54 6.86 14.25
CA PRO A 211 16.93 6.37 14.35
C PRO A 211 17.62 6.75 15.67
N THR A 212 16.96 7.52 16.54
CA THR A 212 17.54 7.99 17.81
C THR A 212 17.07 7.10 18.98
N PRO A 213 17.97 6.38 19.69
CA PRO A 213 17.57 5.52 20.79
C PRO A 213 17.11 6.38 21.98
N ALA A 214 15.81 6.42 22.23
CA ALA A 214 15.23 6.97 23.44
C ALA A 214 15.54 6.05 24.63
N GLY A 215 16.38 6.51 25.55
CA GLY A 215 16.73 5.80 26.77
C GLY A 215 15.50 5.58 27.64
N ARG A 216 15.11 4.32 27.82
CA ARG A 216 14.33 3.88 28.97
C ARG A 216 15.03 2.67 29.59
N THR A 217 15.51 2.88 30.80
CA THR A 217 16.03 1.86 31.71
C THR A 217 15.02 0.71 31.87
N PRO A 218 15.41 -0.57 31.69
CA PRO A 218 14.56 -1.68 32.05
C PRO A 218 14.65 -1.89 33.57
N LYS A 219 13.51 -1.77 34.26
CA LYS A 219 13.37 -2.32 35.61
C LYS A 219 13.46 -3.85 35.50
N SER A 220 14.32 -4.40 36.34
CA SER A 220 14.49 -5.82 36.61
C SER A 220 13.17 -6.46 37.03
N ASP A 221 12.86 -7.63 36.47
CA ASP A 221 12.22 -8.68 37.24
C ASP A 221 12.67 -10.06 36.75
N SER A 222 12.76 -10.93 37.74
CA SER A 222 13.57 -12.14 37.85
C SER A 222 13.11 -13.36 37.04
N GLU A 223 14.11 -14.23 36.81
CA GLU A 223 14.11 -15.61 36.32
C GLU A 223 12.84 -16.45 36.58
N ILE A 224 12.40 -17.23 35.57
CA ILE A 224 12.30 -18.70 35.67
C ILE A 224 12.66 -19.34 34.31
N LYS A 225 13.73 -20.14 34.34
CA LYS A 225 14.17 -21.12 33.34
C LYS A 225 13.06 -22.09 32.91
N ARG A 226 12.89 -22.31 31.60
CA ARG A 226 12.80 -23.65 30.97
C ARG A 226 13.40 -23.61 29.55
N LYS A 227 14.27 -24.57 29.29
CA LYS A 227 15.12 -24.78 28.10
C LYS A 227 14.45 -25.84 27.18
N PRO A 228 15.04 -26.26 26.04
CA PRO A 228 14.69 -25.84 24.67
C PRO A 228 14.03 -26.97 23.83
N MET A 229 13.33 -26.63 22.75
CA MET A 229 13.14 -27.53 21.59
C MET A 229 13.02 -26.69 20.31
N GLY A 230 13.85 -27.04 19.34
CA GLY A 230 14.22 -26.18 18.22
C GLY A 230 13.22 -26.13 17.07
N GLN A 231 13.22 -24.97 16.40
CA GLN A 231 13.43 -24.85 14.96
C GLN A 231 13.80 -23.39 14.71
N GLY A 232 15.03 -23.12 14.29
CA GLY A 232 15.50 -21.77 14.01
C GLY A 232 14.66 -21.15 12.90
N HIS A 233 13.77 -20.21 13.26
CA HIS A 233 13.30 -19.19 12.35
C HIS A 233 14.48 -18.24 12.11
N ASN A 234 15.02 -18.27 10.90
CA ASN A 234 15.93 -17.22 10.45
C ASN A 234 15.06 -15.98 10.19
N ASP A 235 14.85 -15.18 11.24
CA ASP A 235 14.18 -13.89 11.17
C ASP A 235 15.08 -12.94 10.37
N GLY A 236 14.75 -12.71 9.10
CA GLY A 236 15.48 -11.79 8.24
C GLY A 236 15.14 -10.36 8.65
N GLU A 237 16.14 -9.59 9.09
CA GLU A 237 15.99 -8.14 9.25
C GLU A 237 15.88 -7.46 7.88
N LEU A 238 15.00 -6.47 7.74
CA LEU A 238 14.91 -5.66 6.53
C LEU A 238 16.27 -4.97 6.32
N PRO A 239 16.93 -5.12 5.15
CA PRO A 239 18.22 -4.49 4.94
C PRO A 239 18.13 -2.97 5.11
N VAL A 240 18.85 -2.42 6.10
CA VAL A 240 18.83 -0.98 6.44
C VAL A 240 19.10 -0.10 5.21
N ARG A 241 19.94 -0.59 4.29
CA ARG A 241 20.27 0.03 3.00
C ARG A 241 19.07 0.36 2.09
N LEU A 242 17.92 -0.29 2.28
CA LEU A 242 16.70 -0.01 1.51
C LEU A 242 15.95 1.22 2.04
N LEU A 243 16.21 1.63 3.29
CA LEU A 243 15.56 2.75 3.94
C LEU A 243 16.48 3.96 4.09
N ALA A 244 17.75 3.74 4.45
CA ALA A 244 18.77 4.78 4.60
C ALA A 244 20.08 4.35 3.94
N ASP A 245 20.81 5.31 3.41
CA ASP A 245 22.21 5.14 2.98
C ASP A 245 23.11 6.22 3.60
N VAL A 246 24.36 6.27 3.16
CA VAL A 246 25.37 7.22 3.70
C VAL A 246 24.99 8.69 3.48
N ASP A 247 24.08 8.96 2.56
CA ASP A 247 23.64 10.31 2.21
C ASP A 247 22.30 10.69 2.89
N SER A 248 21.75 9.80 3.74
CA SER A 248 20.54 10.04 4.53
C SER A 248 20.82 10.99 5.69
N LEU A 249 20.11 12.12 5.72
CA LEU A 249 20.19 13.16 6.73
C LEU A 249 18.87 13.33 7.47
N PHE A 250 18.93 13.88 8.68
CA PHE A 250 17.76 14.09 9.54
C PHE A 250 17.78 15.47 10.18
N MET A 251 16.61 16.09 10.30
CA MET A 251 16.44 17.36 10.99
C MET A 251 15.09 17.42 11.72
N GLY A 252 15.03 18.20 12.80
CA GLY A 252 13.77 18.46 13.50
C GLY A 252 13.01 19.61 12.85
N CYS A 253 11.72 19.44 12.61
CA CYS A 253 10.82 20.47 12.09
C CYS A 253 9.43 20.30 12.71
N GLN A 254 8.97 21.30 13.48
CA GLN A 254 7.65 21.30 14.15
C GLN A 254 7.33 20.02 14.94
N GLY A 255 8.31 19.48 15.69
CA GLY A 255 8.13 18.25 16.48
C GLY A 255 8.15 16.95 15.65
N VAL A 256 8.44 17.03 14.36
CA VAL A 256 8.66 15.89 13.46
C VAL A 256 10.14 15.83 13.09
N THR A 257 10.76 14.64 13.15
CA THR A 257 12.09 14.42 12.57
C THR A 257 11.94 14.07 11.10
N LEU A 258 12.29 15.01 10.22
CA LEU A 258 12.27 14.82 8.77
C LEU A 258 13.53 14.08 8.31
N HIS A 259 13.35 13.04 7.50
CA HIS A 259 14.42 12.42 6.73
C HIS A 259 14.55 13.14 5.38
N TYR A 260 15.77 13.48 4.99
CA TYR A 260 16.03 14.14 3.73
C TYR A 260 17.37 13.72 3.13
N LYS A 261 17.56 14.03 1.85
CA LYS A 261 18.83 13.91 1.14
C LYS A 261 19.16 15.21 0.43
N LEU A 262 20.46 15.40 0.20
CA LEU A 262 21.00 16.53 -0.55
C LEU A 262 21.87 16.04 -1.69
N SER A 263 21.83 16.78 -2.79
CA SER A 263 22.78 16.66 -3.88
C SER A 263 23.43 18.02 -4.08
N MET A 264 24.76 18.01 -4.06
CA MET A 264 25.60 19.18 -4.24
C MET A 264 26.20 19.13 -5.65
N PRO A 265 26.44 20.30 -6.28
CA PRO A 265 26.88 20.35 -7.67
C PRO A 265 28.29 19.78 -7.90
N SER A 266 29.12 19.72 -6.86
CA SER A 266 30.43 19.07 -6.86
C SER A 266 30.41 17.76 -6.05
N PRO A 267 31.06 16.69 -6.53
CA PRO A 267 31.15 15.45 -5.75
C PRO A 267 31.99 15.69 -4.49
N PRO A 268 31.66 15.07 -3.34
CA PRO A 268 32.58 15.06 -2.21
C PRO A 268 33.88 14.39 -2.67
N SER A 269 35.01 15.06 -2.49
CA SER A 269 36.34 14.50 -2.68
C SER A 269 36.50 13.24 -1.83
N ARG A 270 36.29 12.07 -2.44
CA ARG A 270 36.61 10.78 -1.82
C ARG A 270 38.12 10.56 -1.90
N THR A 271 38.87 11.13 -0.96
CA THR A 271 40.22 10.65 -0.63
C THR A 271 40.09 9.42 0.26
N LEU A 272 40.18 8.24 -0.35
CA LEU A 272 40.54 7.01 0.35
C LEU A 272 42.05 7.06 0.62
N SER A 273 42.44 7.31 1.86
CA SER A 273 43.75 6.92 2.38
C SER A 273 43.56 6.34 3.78
N SER A 274 43.63 5.02 3.86
CA SER A 274 43.76 4.28 5.11
C SER A 274 45.15 4.48 5.72
N SER A 275 45.22 4.36 7.05
CA SER A 275 46.39 4.24 7.92
C SER A 275 47.34 5.44 8.04
N LEU A 276 47.22 6.21 9.12
CA LEU A 276 48.10 6.12 10.30
C LEU A 276 47.53 7.03 11.41
N ILE A 277 47.28 6.44 12.58
CA ILE A 277 46.82 7.12 13.79
C ILE A 277 48.08 7.63 14.50
N GLU A 278 48.28 8.94 14.50
CA GLU A 278 49.02 9.62 15.57
C GLU A 278 48.08 10.66 16.19
N ARG A 279 47.75 10.44 17.47
CA ARG A 279 47.06 11.42 18.33
C ARG A 279 48.13 12.20 19.10
N PRO A 280 47.91 13.51 19.31
CA PRO A 280 48.32 14.14 20.57
C PRO A 280 47.10 14.48 21.44
N SER A 281 47.13 13.91 22.65
CA SER A 281 46.65 14.40 23.97
C SER A 281 45.45 15.36 24.06
N LEU A 282 44.37 14.83 24.64
CA LEU A 282 43.32 15.57 25.36
C LEU A 282 43.81 16.03 26.74
N ASN A 283 43.59 17.30 27.09
CA ASN A 283 43.46 17.74 28.48
C ASN A 283 42.14 18.51 28.66
N ILE A 284 41.19 17.81 29.33
CA ILE A 284 40.17 18.23 30.30
C ILE A 284 39.48 19.60 30.12
N ILE A 285 38.20 19.53 29.71
CA ILE A 285 37.16 20.58 29.80
C ILE A 285 36.30 20.31 31.05
N PRO A 286 35.92 21.32 31.88
CA PRO A 286 34.79 21.17 32.80
C PRO A 286 33.45 21.45 32.10
N LYS A 287 32.45 20.67 32.51
CA LYS A 287 31.10 20.52 31.98
C LYS A 287 30.28 21.83 31.88
N THR A 288 29.61 22.03 30.74
CA THR A 288 28.14 22.27 30.67
C THR A 288 27.56 22.08 29.25
N GLN A 289 26.71 21.04 29.15
CA GLN A 289 25.52 20.83 28.31
C GLN A 289 25.39 21.53 26.94
N TYR A 290 25.52 20.77 25.84
CA TYR A 290 24.43 20.38 24.92
C TYR A 290 24.94 19.21 24.04
N HIS A 291 24.31 18.03 24.14
CA HIS A 291 24.76 16.79 23.51
C HIS A 291 24.27 16.67 22.05
N LEU A 292 25.16 16.94 21.09
CA LEU A 292 25.09 16.35 19.73
C LEU A 292 25.57 14.90 19.81
N ARG A 293 24.65 13.93 19.64
CA ARG A 293 24.97 12.50 19.72
C ARG A 293 25.37 11.97 18.34
N ARG A 294 26.67 11.92 18.08
CA ARG A 294 27.29 11.15 16.98
C ARG A 294 27.23 9.67 17.37
N SER A 295 26.56 8.83 16.58
CA SER A 295 26.44 7.40 16.86
C SER A 295 27.64 6.64 16.31
N PHE A 296 28.29 5.87 17.18
CA PHE A 296 29.47 5.06 16.89
C PHE A 296 29.12 3.82 16.06
N SER A 297 30.03 3.48 15.14
CA SER A 297 30.11 2.20 14.45
C SER A 297 30.46 1.08 15.43
N ASN A 298 29.57 0.09 15.59
CA ASN A 298 29.94 -1.17 16.21
C ASN A 298 30.60 -2.07 15.14
N GLN A 299 31.94 -2.13 15.18
CA GLN A 299 32.66 -3.29 14.68
C GLN A 299 32.38 -4.47 15.62
N ILE A 300 31.73 -5.51 15.11
CA ILE A 300 31.69 -6.81 15.78
C ILE A 300 32.51 -7.77 14.91
N HIS A 301 33.74 -8.02 15.37
CA HIS A 301 34.50 -9.21 15.02
C HIS A 301 33.88 -10.40 15.75
N THR A 302 33.35 -11.36 14.99
CA THR A 302 33.22 -12.74 15.46
C THR A 302 33.53 -13.69 14.30
N SER A 303 34.71 -14.30 14.37
CA SER A 303 35.00 -15.57 13.70
C SER A 303 35.79 -16.42 14.68
N PRO A 304 35.38 -17.68 14.86
CA PRO A 304 36.36 -18.71 15.19
C PRO A 304 36.25 -19.94 14.28
N LEU A 305 37.42 -20.27 13.72
CA LEU A 305 38.05 -21.59 13.67
C LEU A 305 37.39 -22.71 12.84
N TYR A 306 37.91 -22.95 11.62
CA TYR A 306 38.74 -24.13 11.29
C TYR A 306 39.17 -24.12 9.81
N THR A 307 40.46 -24.03 9.51
CA THR A 307 41.09 -24.63 8.31
C THR A 307 42.61 -24.65 8.49
N PRO A 308 43.29 -25.80 8.29
CA PRO A 308 44.74 -25.90 8.43
C PRO A 308 45.48 -25.62 7.12
N LEU A 309 46.62 -24.94 7.26
CA LEU A 309 47.94 -25.15 6.63
C LEU A 309 48.03 -25.49 5.13
N LEU A 310 48.77 -24.64 4.40
CA LEU A 310 50.00 -24.92 3.60
C LEU A 310 50.30 -23.64 2.78
N ASP A 311 51.31 -22.84 3.14
CA ASP A 311 52.76 -22.97 2.86
C ASP A 311 53.18 -22.38 1.50
N GLY A 312 54.34 -21.69 1.49
CA GLY A 312 55.00 -21.13 0.29
C GLY A 312 55.17 -19.61 0.30
N THR A 313 55.99 -19.03 1.18
CA THR A 313 57.40 -18.64 0.93
C THR A 313 57.64 -17.72 -0.28
N ASN A 314 58.06 -16.47 -0.04
CA ASN A 314 59.43 -15.99 -0.29
C ASN A 314 59.56 -14.46 -0.09
N THR A 315 60.32 -14.04 0.95
CA THR A 315 61.65 -13.36 0.87
C THR A 315 61.59 -11.95 0.28
N ASN A 316 62.15 -10.87 0.81
CA ASN A 316 63.24 -10.53 1.75
C ASN A 316 63.13 -8.98 1.86
N SER A 317 63.62 -8.20 2.82
CA SER A 317 64.50 -8.35 3.99
C SER A 317 64.73 -6.93 4.57
N HIS A 318 65.17 -6.89 5.83
CA HIS A 318 65.85 -5.79 6.56
C HIS A 318 64.99 -4.72 7.26
N VAL A 319 65.23 -4.30 8.52
CA VAL A 319 65.87 -4.81 9.76
C VAL A 319 65.90 -3.61 10.74
N LEU A 320 65.41 -3.81 11.99
CA LEU A 320 65.80 -3.18 13.29
C LEU A 320 65.78 -1.64 13.46
N SER A 321 65.52 -1.01 14.62
CA SER A 321 65.32 -1.43 16.01
C SER A 321 64.59 -0.31 16.78
N GLU A 322 63.89 -0.70 17.85
CA GLU A 322 63.21 0.13 18.86
C GLU A 322 64.17 0.96 19.75
N GLU A 323 63.62 1.98 20.42
CA GLU A 323 63.83 2.18 21.87
C GLU A 323 62.73 3.08 22.49
N ILE A 324 62.22 2.66 23.67
CA ILE A 324 61.17 3.29 24.51
C ILE A 324 61.86 3.95 25.73
N PRO A 325 61.31 5.02 26.34
CA PRO A 325 60.99 4.90 27.78
C PRO A 325 59.75 5.66 28.30
N VAL A 326 58.91 4.90 29.02
CA VAL A 326 58.33 5.10 30.38
C VAL A 326 57.88 6.50 30.86
N PHE A 327 56.61 6.58 31.29
CA PHE A 327 55.94 7.68 32.01
C PHE A 327 56.20 7.68 33.53
N SER A 328 56.33 8.87 34.13
CA SER A 328 56.22 9.14 35.58
C SER A 328 55.12 10.17 35.87
N LEU A 329 54.25 9.89 36.85
CA LEU A 329 53.20 10.76 37.37
C LEU A 329 53.72 11.63 38.52
N ASN A 330 53.32 12.91 38.60
CA ASN A 330 53.27 13.64 39.86
C ASN A 330 52.24 14.79 39.83
N ASP A 331 51.56 14.98 40.97
CA ASP A 331 50.48 15.93 41.31
C ASP A 331 50.94 17.40 41.50
N GLY A 332 49.99 18.35 41.43
CA GLY A 332 50.05 19.60 42.23
C GLY A 332 49.41 20.89 41.67
N ASN A 333 48.28 21.28 42.27
CA ASN A 333 47.83 22.62 42.74
C ASN A 333 47.73 23.92 41.88
N ASP A 334 46.54 24.53 42.01
CA ASP A 334 46.16 25.93 42.35
C ASP A 334 46.27 27.17 41.42
N GLU A 335 45.09 27.83 41.33
CA GLU A 335 44.76 29.27 41.44
C GLU A 335 44.79 30.29 40.26
N HIS A 336 43.64 30.98 40.16
CA HIS A 336 43.34 32.38 39.75
C HIS A 336 43.76 32.97 38.38
N ALA A 337 42.77 33.39 37.56
CA ALA A 337 42.64 34.78 37.06
C ALA A 337 41.38 35.02 36.19
N SER A 338 40.98 36.28 36.19
CA SER A 338 39.75 36.97 35.77
C SER A 338 39.36 36.99 34.28
N MET A 339 38.05 37.15 34.05
CA MET A 339 37.36 37.45 32.78
C MET A 339 37.79 38.77 32.13
N GLU A 340 38.15 38.71 30.85
CA GLU A 340 37.85 39.74 29.83
C GLU A 340 37.19 39.05 28.62
N PRO A 341 36.18 39.64 27.95
CA PRO A 341 35.53 39.01 26.81
C PRO A 341 36.33 39.29 25.53
N VAL A 342 37.12 38.31 25.09
CA VAL A 342 37.71 38.32 23.74
C VAL A 342 36.65 37.85 22.76
N HIS A 343 36.24 38.75 21.86
CA HIS A 343 35.51 38.43 20.63
C HIS A 343 36.24 37.34 19.84
N HIS A 344 35.70 36.13 19.79
CA HIS A 344 36.07 35.15 18.79
C HIS A 344 35.05 35.18 17.64
N SER A 345 35.43 35.96 16.64
CA SER A 345 34.91 35.97 15.28
C SER A 345 34.84 34.53 14.75
N LEU A 346 33.65 34.08 14.37
CA LEU A 346 33.47 32.91 13.52
C LEU A 346 34.27 33.14 12.23
N GLU A 347 35.06 32.14 11.84
CA GLU A 347 35.69 32.09 10.52
C GLU A 347 34.65 32.46 9.46
N GLN A 348 34.96 33.52 8.72
CA GLN A 348 34.15 34.05 7.64
C GLN A 348 33.90 32.96 6.60
N VAL A 349 32.69 32.40 6.61
CA VAL A 349 32.03 31.98 5.38
C VAL A 349 32.00 33.22 4.49
N PRO A 350 32.44 33.17 3.22
CA PRO A 350 32.33 34.33 2.36
C PRO A 350 30.86 34.75 2.31
N GLU A 351 30.56 36.01 2.63
CA GLU A 351 29.24 36.60 2.41
C GLU A 351 28.88 36.39 0.94
N VAL A 352 27.97 35.45 0.71
CA VAL A 352 27.27 35.29 -0.56
C VAL A 352 25.79 35.36 -0.20
N ASN A 353 25.10 36.30 -0.85
CA ASN A 353 23.64 36.40 -0.90
C ASN A 353 22.97 35.01 -0.90
N GLY A 354 21.84 34.89 -0.20
CA GLY A 354 21.23 33.60 0.13
C GLY A 354 21.12 32.60 -1.05
N ARG A 355 21.17 31.30 -0.71
CA ARG A 355 21.44 30.22 -1.66
C ARG A 355 20.21 29.85 -2.49
N PHE A 356 20.34 29.86 -3.82
CA PHE A 356 19.34 29.25 -4.71
C PHE A 356 19.36 27.73 -4.60
N GLY A 357 18.18 27.10 -4.53
CA GLY A 357 18.05 25.65 -4.49
C GLY A 357 16.80 25.10 -5.16
N ILE A 358 16.78 23.79 -5.37
CA ILE A 358 15.63 23.06 -5.88
C ILE A 358 15.17 22.07 -4.81
N VAL A 359 13.89 22.09 -4.48
CA VAL A 359 13.30 21.15 -3.50
C VAL A 359 12.32 20.21 -4.19
N LEU A 360 12.58 18.91 -4.08
CA LEU A 360 11.79 17.84 -4.67
C LEU A 360 10.82 17.25 -3.63
N VAL A 361 9.54 17.19 -3.97
CA VAL A 361 8.45 16.79 -3.07
C VAL A 361 7.72 15.59 -3.67
N HIS A 362 7.89 14.42 -3.05
CA HIS A 362 7.30 13.18 -3.55
C HIS A 362 5.77 13.11 -3.32
N GLY A 363 5.09 12.32 -4.16
CA GLY A 363 3.66 12.05 -4.04
C GLY A 363 3.30 10.94 -3.03
N PHE A 364 2.03 10.55 -2.98
CA PHE A 364 1.50 9.52 -2.10
C PHE A 364 2.11 8.14 -2.42
N GLY A 365 2.52 7.40 -1.39
CA GLY A 365 3.19 6.10 -1.60
C GLY A 365 4.67 6.21 -1.97
N GLY A 366 5.16 7.42 -2.26
CA GLY A 366 6.56 7.68 -2.59
C GLY A 366 7.45 7.93 -1.36
N GLY A 367 8.66 8.37 -1.66
CA GLY A 367 9.66 8.82 -0.69
C GLY A 367 10.85 9.45 -1.43
N VAL A 368 11.86 9.90 -0.69
CA VAL A 368 13.08 10.51 -1.26
C VAL A 368 13.76 9.59 -2.28
N PHE A 369 13.71 8.28 -2.07
CA PHE A 369 14.29 7.29 -2.99
C PHE A 369 13.76 7.39 -4.42
N SER A 370 12.55 7.93 -4.63
CA SER A 370 11.95 8.05 -5.97
C SER A 370 12.72 9.01 -6.87
N TRP A 371 13.38 10.01 -6.28
CA TRP A 371 14.15 11.03 -7.00
C TRP A 371 15.56 10.59 -7.40
N ARG A 372 15.99 9.37 -7.06
CA ARG A 372 17.36 8.86 -7.25
C ARG A 372 17.90 8.97 -8.68
N HIS A 373 17.02 8.95 -9.69
CA HIS A 373 17.40 9.00 -11.10
C HIS A 373 17.50 10.42 -11.67
N VAL A 374 17.09 11.44 -10.93
CA VAL A 374 17.05 12.83 -11.42
C VAL A 374 17.76 13.82 -10.52
N MET A 375 17.80 13.57 -9.21
CA MET A 375 18.31 14.51 -8.21
C MET A 375 19.77 14.92 -8.45
N GLY A 376 20.65 13.94 -8.69
CA GLY A 376 22.07 14.19 -8.93
C GLY A 376 22.38 14.79 -10.29
N ASP A 377 21.63 14.42 -11.33
CA ASP A 377 21.75 15.04 -12.65
C ASP A 377 21.28 16.50 -12.60
N LEU A 378 20.16 16.76 -11.93
CA LEU A 378 19.61 18.11 -11.79
C LEU A 378 20.57 19.06 -11.08
N SER A 379 21.18 18.60 -9.97
CA SER A 379 22.15 19.41 -9.22
C SER A 379 23.38 19.76 -10.06
N ARG A 380 23.94 18.79 -10.81
CA ARG A 380 25.11 19.00 -11.66
C ARG A 380 24.84 19.93 -12.85
N HIS A 381 23.70 19.80 -13.51
CA HIS A 381 23.39 20.62 -14.69
C HIS A 381 23.00 22.05 -14.33
N VAL A 382 22.29 22.26 -13.22
CA VAL A 382 21.86 23.59 -12.76
C VAL A 382 22.91 24.27 -11.88
N ASN A 383 23.92 23.52 -11.44
CA ASN A 383 24.97 23.98 -10.53
C ASN A 383 24.43 24.54 -9.19
N CYS A 384 23.41 23.89 -8.62
CA CYS A 384 22.79 24.32 -7.36
C CYS A 384 22.46 23.13 -6.44
N VAL A 385 22.05 23.43 -5.20
CA VAL A 385 21.58 22.39 -4.27
C VAL A 385 20.27 21.82 -4.74
N VAL A 386 20.19 20.50 -4.77
CA VAL A 386 18.91 19.80 -4.89
C VAL A 386 18.65 19.04 -3.59
N ALA A 387 17.53 19.32 -2.96
CA ALA A 387 17.10 18.68 -1.73
C ALA A 387 15.81 17.91 -1.96
N ALA A 388 15.64 16.78 -1.27
CA ALA A 388 14.41 16.00 -1.25
C ALA A 388 14.19 15.48 0.16
N PHE A 389 12.95 15.51 0.65
CA PHE A 389 12.62 15.00 1.99
C PHE A 389 11.42 14.06 1.96
N ASP A 390 11.36 13.16 2.94
CA ASP A 390 10.21 12.30 3.16
C ASP A 390 9.14 13.09 3.90
N ARG A 391 7.95 13.19 3.33
CA ARG A 391 6.81 13.84 3.99
C ARG A 391 6.38 13.06 5.24
N PRO A 392 5.73 13.70 6.22
CA PRO A 392 5.18 13.02 7.39
C PRO A 392 4.35 11.79 7.01
N GLY A 393 4.65 10.66 7.64
CA GLY A 393 4.01 9.37 7.35
C GLY A 393 4.78 8.47 6.38
N TRP A 394 5.72 9.03 5.63
CA TRP A 394 6.45 8.34 4.56
C TRP A 394 7.93 8.12 4.90
N GLY A 395 8.54 7.16 4.21
CA GLY A 395 9.96 6.81 4.30
C GLY A 395 10.52 6.70 5.72
N LEU A 396 11.52 7.50 6.07
CA LEU A 396 12.12 7.49 7.42
C LEU A 396 11.75 8.70 8.28
N THR A 397 10.91 9.59 7.77
CA THR A 397 10.37 10.69 8.58
C THR A 397 9.54 10.13 9.72
N SER A 398 9.70 10.74 10.91
CA SER A 398 9.02 10.31 12.12
C SER A 398 7.51 10.31 11.94
N ARG A 399 6.84 9.37 12.59
CA ARG A 399 5.39 9.17 12.52
C ARG A 399 4.81 9.37 13.91
N PRO A 400 4.73 10.62 14.39
CA PRO A 400 4.13 10.87 15.68
C PRO A 400 2.70 10.31 15.66
N ARG A 401 2.24 9.84 16.81
CA ARG A 401 0.84 9.47 17.04
C ARG A 401 0.04 10.67 17.49
N ARG A 402 -1.29 10.53 17.40
CA ARG A 402 -2.23 11.61 17.74
C ARG A 402 -1.98 12.19 19.12
N GLU A 403 -1.76 11.31 20.09
CA GLU A 403 -1.52 11.72 21.46
C GLU A 403 -0.25 12.55 21.61
N GLU A 404 0.77 12.35 20.76
CA GLU A 404 2.07 13.02 20.84
C GLU A 404 2.04 14.47 20.36
N TRP A 405 1.28 14.80 19.30
CA TRP A 405 1.14 16.20 18.88
C TRP A 405 0.05 16.92 19.68
N GLU A 406 -1.03 16.24 20.06
CA GLU A 406 -2.08 16.83 20.90
C GLU A 406 -1.55 17.17 22.30
N SER A 407 -0.75 16.31 22.93
CA SER A 407 -0.17 16.59 24.25
C SER A 407 0.79 17.78 24.27
N ASN A 408 1.45 18.03 23.13
CA ASN A 408 2.43 19.11 22.97
C ASN A 408 1.82 20.38 22.37
N ASN A 409 0.49 20.45 22.20
CA ASN A 409 -0.22 21.54 21.53
C ASN A 409 0.35 21.85 20.12
N LEU A 410 0.83 20.82 19.42
CA LEU A 410 1.36 20.93 18.06
C LEU A 410 0.24 20.68 17.03
N PRO A 411 0.29 21.33 15.86
CA PRO A 411 -0.64 21.06 14.78
C PRO A 411 -0.49 19.62 14.28
N ASN A 412 -1.58 19.06 13.73
CA ASN A 412 -1.54 17.73 13.14
C ASN A 412 -0.56 17.72 11.94
N PRO A 413 0.54 16.95 12.00
CA PRO A 413 1.59 16.97 10.98
C PRO A 413 1.15 16.37 9.64
N TYR A 414 0.03 15.63 9.60
CA TYR A 414 -0.49 15.04 8.38
C TYR A 414 -1.45 15.97 7.61
N MET A 415 -1.87 17.09 8.19
CA MET A 415 -2.70 18.08 7.50
C MET A 415 -1.95 18.79 6.39
N LEU A 416 -2.67 19.16 5.32
CA LEU A 416 -2.05 19.76 4.13
C LEU A 416 -1.35 21.08 4.47
N ASP A 417 -2.01 21.97 5.22
CA ASP A 417 -1.44 23.27 5.57
C ASP A 417 -0.24 23.16 6.53
N THR A 418 -0.25 22.23 7.48
CA THR A 418 0.92 21.95 8.32
C THR A 418 2.10 21.45 7.49
N GLN A 419 1.85 20.58 6.50
CA GLN A 419 2.90 20.14 5.58
C GLN A 419 3.45 21.29 4.72
N VAL A 420 2.62 22.28 4.35
CA VAL A 420 3.07 23.49 3.63
C VAL A 420 4.05 24.26 4.51
N ASP A 421 3.68 24.47 5.78
CA ASP A 421 4.53 25.19 6.73
C ASP A 421 5.84 24.44 6.98
N MET A 422 5.80 23.10 7.10
CA MET A 422 7.02 22.28 7.19
C MET A 422 7.89 22.35 5.94
N LEU A 423 7.32 22.41 4.72
CA LEU A 423 8.08 22.58 3.49
C LEU A 423 8.82 23.93 3.47
N LEU A 424 8.15 25.01 3.87
CA LEU A 424 8.77 26.34 3.93
C LEU A 424 9.85 26.43 5.01
N LEU A 425 9.59 25.85 6.18
CA LEU A 425 10.58 25.74 7.26
C LEU A 425 11.77 24.88 6.83
N PHE A 426 11.54 23.78 6.12
CA PHE A 426 12.61 22.96 5.56
C PHE A 426 13.51 23.79 4.62
N CYS A 427 12.94 24.59 3.72
CA CYS A 427 13.72 25.48 2.86
C CYS A 427 14.55 26.49 3.69
N LYS A 428 13.94 27.09 4.72
CA LYS A 428 14.60 28.07 5.59
C LYS A 428 15.77 27.46 6.38
N GLU A 429 15.55 26.32 7.03
CA GLU A 429 16.58 25.62 7.81
C GLU A 429 17.73 25.11 6.94
N MET A 430 17.44 24.83 5.65
CA MET A 430 18.46 24.51 4.65
C MET A 430 19.26 25.74 4.17
N GLY A 431 18.92 26.95 4.63
CA GLY A 431 19.55 28.21 4.21
C GLY A 431 19.20 28.62 2.78
N LEU A 432 18.06 28.17 2.25
CA LEU A 432 17.62 28.49 0.89
C LEU A 432 16.72 29.74 0.90
N SER A 433 17.24 30.86 0.41
CA SER A 433 16.47 32.11 0.28
C SER A 433 15.63 32.18 -1.00
N SER A 434 15.99 31.39 -2.02
CA SER A 434 15.29 31.32 -3.30
C SER A 434 15.17 29.87 -3.74
N VAL A 435 13.96 29.41 -4.03
CA VAL A 435 13.71 28.01 -4.36
C VAL A 435 12.84 27.81 -5.60
N VAL A 436 13.15 26.76 -6.35
CA VAL A 436 12.21 26.13 -7.28
C VAL A 436 11.65 24.87 -6.62
N LEU A 437 10.33 24.77 -6.55
CA LEU A 437 9.65 23.61 -5.96
C LEU A 437 9.22 22.65 -7.07
N VAL A 438 9.62 21.38 -6.97
CA VAL A 438 9.23 20.32 -7.91
C VAL A 438 8.40 19.28 -7.16
N GLY A 439 7.10 19.21 -7.44
CA GLY A 439 6.19 18.31 -6.74
C GLY A 439 5.60 17.25 -7.66
N HIS A 440 5.53 16.01 -7.17
CA HIS A 440 4.87 14.89 -7.86
C HIS A 440 3.51 14.56 -7.23
N ASP A 441 2.49 14.36 -8.06
CA ASP A 441 1.10 14.07 -7.66
C ASP A 441 0.62 15.06 -6.58
N ASP A 442 0.25 14.61 -5.38
CA ASP A 442 -0.14 15.47 -4.24
C ASP A 442 1.01 16.28 -3.64
N GLY A 443 2.27 15.89 -3.87
CA GLY A 443 3.45 16.73 -3.62
C GLY A 443 3.45 17.99 -4.48
N GLY A 444 2.83 17.96 -5.66
CA GLY A 444 2.60 19.16 -6.49
C GLY A 444 1.56 20.10 -5.89
N ILE A 445 0.53 19.56 -5.24
CA ILE A 445 -0.46 20.36 -4.49
C ILE A 445 0.24 21.09 -3.34
N LEU A 446 1.14 20.40 -2.65
CA LEU A 446 1.95 20.97 -1.58
C LEU A 446 2.84 22.11 -2.09
N ALA A 447 3.53 21.91 -3.21
CA ALA A 447 4.40 22.91 -3.83
C ALA A 447 3.64 24.18 -4.27
N ILE A 448 2.49 24.05 -4.93
CA ILE A 448 1.72 25.21 -5.38
C ILE A 448 1.05 25.96 -4.22
N LYS A 449 0.61 25.25 -3.17
CA LYS A 449 0.12 25.89 -1.94
C LYS A 449 1.22 26.65 -1.21
N ALA A 450 2.46 26.15 -1.21
CA ALA A 450 3.60 26.87 -0.66
C ALA A 450 3.85 28.18 -1.41
N ALA A 451 3.78 28.16 -2.75
CA ALA A 451 3.85 29.36 -3.57
C ALA A 451 2.76 30.39 -3.22
N GLN A 452 1.51 29.94 -3.07
CA GLN A 452 0.41 30.78 -2.61
C GLN A 452 0.68 31.35 -1.20
N ARG A 453 1.15 30.52 -0.26
CA ARG A 453 1.40 30.93 1.13
C ARG A 453 2.46 32.02 1.21
N VAL A 454 3.59 31.84 0.52
CA VAL A 454 4.67 32.84 0.49
C VAL A 454 4.16 34.17 -0.07
N LYS A 455 3.37 34.17 -1.15
CA LYS A 455 2.80 35.41 -1.70
C LYS A 455 1.86 36.13 -0.72
N VAL A 456 0.99 35.39 -0.03
CA VAL A 456 0.05 35.96 0.95
C VAL A 456 0.76 36.46 2.21
N THR A 457 1.85 35.81 2.62
CA THR A 457 2.54 36.06 3.89
C THR A 457 3.94 36.68 3.69
N SER A 458 4.13 37.43 2.60
CA SER A 458 5.43 37.95 2.07
C SER A 458 6.34 38.69 3.07
N SER A 459 5.94 38.93 4.32
CA SER A 459 6.75 39.58 5.37
C SER A 459 7.31 38.65 6.45
N LEU A 460 6.89 37.38 6.55
CA LEU A 460 7.26 36.47 7.66
C LEU A 460 8.19 35.32 7.25
N MET A 461 8.28 35.02 5.95
CA MET A 461 9.05 33.89 5.42
C MET A 461 10.16 34.40 4.52
N ASP A 462 11.42 34.21 4.95
CA ASP A 462 12.65 34.60 4.24
C ASP A 462 12.99 33.63 3.07
N VAL A 463 11.96 33.16 2.37
CA VAL A 463 12.08 32.18 1.28
C VAL A 463 11.24 32.64 0.10
N GLU A 464 11.89 32.97 -1.01
CA GLU A 464 11.26 33.33 -2.27
C GLU A 464 11.04 32.07 -3.13
N ILE A 465 9.84 31.92 -3.70
CA ILE A 465 9.54 30.84 -4.64
C ILE A 465 9.62 31.38 -6.07
N LYS A 466 10.72 31.06 -6.75
CA LYS A 466 11.03 31.52 -8.12
C LYS A 466 10.23 30.78 -9.19
N GLY A 467 9.80 29.56 -8.91
CA GLY A 467 8.99 28.77 -9.85
C GLY A 467 8.52 27.46 -9.26
N VAL A 468 7.51 26.88 -9.91
CA VAL A 468 6.91 25.60 -9.50
C VAL A 468 6.87 24.64 -10.69
N VAL A 469 7.25 23.39 -10.46
CA VAL A 469 7.13 22.29 -11.42
C VAL A 469 6.16 21.26 -10.86
N LEU A 470 5.08 20.98 -11.59
CA LEU A 470 4.04 20.03 -11.23
C LEU A 470 4.17 18.78 -12.10
N LEU A 471 4.49 17.63 -11.48
CA LEU A 471 4.57 16.34 -12.16
C LEU A 471 3.30 15.53 -11.88
N THR A 472 2.55 15.22 -12.93
CA THR A 472 1.32 14.38 -12.89
C THR A 472 0.33 14.78 -11.78
N THR A 473 0.25 16.07 -11.47
CA THR A 473 -0.61 16.62 -10.41
C THR A 473 -2.06 16.78 -10.89
N ASN A 474 -3.03 16.68 -9.98
CA ASN A 474 -4.42 17.04 -10.24
C ASN A 474 -5.08 17.68 -9.00
N LEU A 475 -5.57 18.92 -9.13
CA LEU A 475 -6.18 19.69 -8.03
C LEU A 475 -7.61 19.23 -7.65
N SER A 476 -8.24 18.40 -8.47
CA SER A 476 -9.62 17.95 -8.30
C SER A 476 -9.75 16.45 -7.98
N ARG A 477 -8.62 15.77 -7.76
CA ARG A 477 -8.57 14.33 -7.51
C ARG A 477 -8.29 14.05 -6.04
N GLU A 478 -9.03 13.11 -5.48
CA GLU A 478 -8.70 12.52 -4.19
C GLU A 478 -7.60 11.46 -4.38
N VAL A 479 -6.53 11.57 -3.58
CA VAL A 479 -5.42 10.60 -3.60
C VAL A 479 -5.89 9.20 -3.18
N VAL A 480 -6.83 9.14 -2.25
CA VAL A 480 -7.45 7.89 -1.77
C VAL A 480 -8.87 7.78 -2.36
N PRO A 481 -9.23 6.66 -3.01
CA PRO A 481 -10.59 6.45 -3.48
C PRO A 481 -11.63 6.57 -2.36
N GLY A 482 -12.77 7.22 -2.62
CA GLY A 482 -13.77 7.52 -1.58
C GLY A 482 -14.28 6.30 -0.80
N PHE A 483 -14.41 5.13 -1.43
CA PHE A 483 -14.79 3.89 -0.73
C PHE A 483 -13.72 3.43 0.27
N ALA A 484 -12.43 3.63 -0.06
CA ALA A 484 -11.31 3.28 0.82
C ALA A 484 -11.26 4.23 2.02
N ARG A 485 -11.55 5.54 1.81
CA ARG A 485 -11.72 6.50 2.91
C ARG A 485 -12.87 6.10 3.85
N ILE A 486 -14.02 5.68 3.31
CA ILE A 486 -15.15 5.19 4.13
C ILE A 486 -14.70 3.97 4.95
N LEU A 487 -14.03 3.00 4.32
CA LEU A 487 -13.52 1.82 5.00
C LEU A 487 -12.51 2.18 6.12
N MET A 488 -11.59 3.11 5.87
CA MET A 488 -10.64 3.60 6.86
C MET A 488 -11.33 4.35 8.01
N ARG A 489 -12.50 4.97 7.79
CA ARG A 489 -13.26 5.58 8.90
C ARG A 489 -13.92 4.55 9.83
N THR A 490 -14.06 3.29 9.41
CA THR A 490 -14.67 2.24 10.23
C THR A 490 -13.67 1.62 11.24
N SER A 491 -14.20 0.98 12.29
CA SER A 491 -13.40 0.20 13.25
C SER A 491 -12.64 -0.97 12.61
N LEU A 492 -13.13 -1.47 11.46
CA LEU A 492 -12.52 -2.54 10.68
C LEU A 492 -11.23 -2.08 9.97
N GLY A 493 -11.19 -0.81 9.56
CA GLY A 493 -9.99 -0.16 9.00
C GLY A 493 -8.87 0.02 10.03
N LYS A 494 -9.23 0.28 11.31
CA LYS A 494 -8.30 0.65 12.38
C LYS A 494 -7.33 -0.44 12.85
N LYS A 495 -7.64 -1.74 12.71
CA LYS A 495 -6.83 -2.77 13.42
C LYS A 495 -6.43 -4.04 12.65
N HIS A 496 -7.13 -4.48 11.58
CA HIS A 496 -6.87 -5.83 11.05
C HIS A 496 -6.87 -6.02 9.53
N LEU A 497 -7.56 -5.19 8.73
CA LEU A 497 -7.67 -5.44 7.28
C LEU A 497 -6.73 -4.62 6.40
N VAL A 498 -6.47 -3.36 6.77
CA VAL A 498 -5.70 -2.41 5.93
C VAL A 498 -4.23 -2.83 5.84
N ARG A 499 -3.63 -3.22 6.96
CA ARG A 499 -2.20 -3.54 7.05
C ARG A 499 -1.79 -4.77 6.21
N PRO A 500 -2.48 -5.92 6.25
CA PRO A 500 -2.10 -7.06 5.39
C PRO A 500 -2.41 -6.83 3.91
N LEU A 501 -3.53 -6.16 3.59
CA LEU A 501 -3.94 -5.93 2.19
C LEU A 501 -3.01 -4.95 1.46
N LEU A 502 -2.56 -3.90 2.14
CA LEU A 502 -1.64 -2.92 1.55
C LEU A 502 -0.21 -3.44 1.46
N ARG A 503 0.23 -4.28 2.40
CA ARG A 503 1.57 -4.91 2.36
C ARG A 503 1.72 -6.00 1.28
N THR A 504 0.62 -6.47 0.70
CA THR A 504 0.62 -7.59 -0.25
C THR A 504 0.29 -7.16 -1.67
N GLU A 505 -0.97 -7.25 -2.06
CA GLU A 505 -1.42 -7.20 -3.45
C GLU A 505 -1.82 -5.80 -3.91
N ILE A 506 -2.38 -4.97 -3.02
CA ILE A 506 -2.89 -3.65 -3.42
C ILE A 506 -1.74 -2.71 -3.81
N SER A 507 -0.67 -2.66 -3.01
CA SER A 507 0.51 -1.85 -3.34
C SER A 507 1.13 -2.29 -4.67
N GLN A 508 1.20 -3.59 -4.94
CA GLN A 508 1.73 -4.09 -6.21
C GLN A 508 0.85 -3.72 -7.41
N VAL A 509 -0.48 -3.81 -7.27
CA VAL A 509 -1.41 -3.45 -8.35
C VAL A 509 -1.36 -1.94 -8.61
N VAL A 510 -1.35 -1.11 -7.57
CA VAL A 510 -1.26 0.34 -7.71
C VAL A 510 0.07 0.74 -8.33
N ASN A 511 1.19 0.17 -7.85
CA ASN A 511 2.50 0.41 -8.45
C ASN A 511 2.52 -0.05 -9.89
N ARG A 512 2.10 -1.27 -10.24
CA ARG A 512 2.06 -1.71 -11.66
C ARG A 512 1.22 -0.81 -12.56
N ARG A 513 0.15 -0.21 -12.03
CA ARG A 513 -0.71 0.72 -12.78
C ARG A 513 -0.10 2.12 -12.91
N ALA A 514 0.84 2.49 -12.05
CA ALA A 514 1.54 3.77 -12.11
C ALA A 514 2.59 3.82 -13.24
N TRP A 515 3.11 2.69 -13.72
CA TRP A 515 4.06 2.65 -14.83
C TRP A 515 3.31 2.37 -16.13
N TYR A 516 3.73 3.01 -17.21
CA TYR A 516 3.30 2.62 -18.55
C TYR A 516 4.01 1.32 -18.98
N ASP A 517 5.32 1.28 -18.83
CA ASP A 517 6.18 0.12 -19.06
C ASP A 517 6.42 -0.64 -17.75
N ALA A 518 5.59 -1.66 -17.52
CA ALA A 518 5.68 -2.52 -16.34
C ALA A 518 7.00 -3.31 -16.24
N THR A 519 7.80 -3.40 -17.31
CA THR A 519 9.10 -4.11 -17.28
C THR A 519 10.14 -3.34 -16.47
N LYS A 520 10.01 -2.00 -16.38
CA LYS A 520 10.88 -1.14 -15.57
C LYS A 520 10.60 -1.23 -14.08
N LEU A 521 9.45 -1.77 -13.68
CA LEU A 521 9.14 -2.08 -12.28
C LEU A 521 9.83 -3.39 -11.87
N THR A 522 11.14 -3.32 -11.69
CA THR A 522 11.94 -4.46 -11.23
C THR A 522 11.62 -4.81 -9.78
N MET A 523 12.04 -6.00 -9.34
CA MET A 523 11.87 -6.43 -7.95
C MET A 523 12.60 -5.51 -6.96
N ASP A 524 13.75 -4.97 -7.35
CA ASP A 524 14.51 -4.02 -6.54
C ASP A 524 13.74 -2.71 -6.37
N VAL A 525 13.19 -2.16 -7.46
CA VAL A 525 12.34 -0.96 -7.39
C VAL A 525 11.11 -1.22 -6.52
N LEU A 526 10.44 -2.36 -6.73
CA LEU A 526 9.29 -2.73 -5.90
C LEU A 526 9.65 -2.89 -4.41
N SER A 527 10.87 -3.36 -4.11
CA SER A 527 11.35 -3.47 -2.73
C SER A 527 11.51 -2.11 -2.05
N LEU A 528 11.93 -1.08 -2.79
CA LEU A 528 12.02 0.30 -2.28
C LEU A 528 10.65 0.86 -1.88
N TYR A 529 9.60 0.57 -2.67
CA TYR A 529 8.22 0.97 -2.32
C TYR A 529 7.63 0.16 -1.15
N LYS A 530 8.09 -1.08 -0.97
CA LYS A 530 7.61 -1.97 0.11
C LYS A 530 8.30 -1.71 1.44
N ALA A 531 9.58 -1.33 1.43
CA ALA A 531 10.37 -1.16 2.64
C ALA A 531 9.74 -0.17 3.65
N PRO A 532 9.26 1.03 3.24
CA PRO A 532 8.60 1.96 4.15
C PRO A 532 7.33 1.41 4.83
N LEU A 533 6.64 0.44 4.20
CA LEU A 533 5.43 -0.18 4.74
C LEU A 533 5.73 -1.07 5.97
N CYS A 534 7.00 -1.42 6.17
CA CYS A 534 7.48 -2.20 7.31
C CYS A 534 7.90 -1.34 8.51
N VAL A 535 8.04 -0.02 8.33
CA VAL A 535 8.40 0.91 9.41
C VAL A 535 7.25 1.00 10.42
N GLU A 536 7.61 1.03 11.71
CA GLU A 536 6.61 1.10 12.78
C GLU A 536 5.82 2.41 12.72
N GLY A 537 4.49 2.34 12.90
CA GLY A 537 3.62 3.52 12.84
C GLY A 537 3.10 3.86 11.44
N TRP A 538 3.54 3.14 10.40
CA TRP A 538 3.14 3.43 9.02
C TRP A 538 1.64 3.26 8.80
N ASP A 539 1.02 2.22 9.35
CA ASP A 539 -0.41 1.96 9.21
C ASP A 539 -1.27 3.02 9.90
N GLU A 540 -0.85 3.47 11.08
CA GLU A 540 -1.53 4.57 11.79
C GLU A 540 -1.38 5.91 11.07
N ALA A 541 -0.17 6.21 10.57
CA ALA A 541 0.07 7.43 9.78
C ALA A 541 -0.76 7.43 8.48
N LEU A 542 -0.77 6.31 7.76
CA LEU A 542 -1.59 6.16 6.55
C LEU A 542 -3.08 6.34 6.84
N HIS A 543 -3.55 5.84 7.96
CA HIS A 543 -4.93 5.98 8.39
C HIS A 543 -5.31 7.44 8.65
N GLU A 544 -4.43 8.23 9.29
CA GLU A 544 -4.64 9.67 9.47
C GLU A 544 -4.60 10.41 8.12
N ILE A 545 -3.61 10.14 7.26
CA ILE A 545 -3.54 10.70 5.90
C ILE A 545 -4.81 10.37 5.10
N GLY A 546 -5.30 9.13 5.18
CA GLY A 546 -6.51 8.68 4.50
C GLY A 546 -7.81 9.30 5.02
N LYS A 547 -7.85 9.81 6.26
CA LYS A 547 -8.99 10.60 6.75
C LYS A 547 -8.99 12.00 6.16
N LEU A 548 -7.80 12.56 5.98
CA LEU A 548 -7.53 13.92 5.51
C LEU A 548 -7.45 14.01 3.98
N SER A 549 -7.54 12.88 3.26
CA SER A 549 -7.42 12.86 1.79
C SER A 549 -8.39 13.79 1.07
N SER A 550 -9.55 14.11 1.65
CA SER A 550 -10.48 15.09 1.08
C SER A 550 -9.91 16.52 1.03
N GLU A 551 -8.92 16.88 1.85
CA GLU A 551 -8.25 18.19 1.81
C GLU A 551 -7.42 18.39 0.54
N THR A 552 -7.05 17.30 -0.14
CA THR A 552 -6.37 17.36 -1.45
C THR A 552 -7.31 17.75 -2.59
N ILE A 553 -8.63 17.74 -2.36
CA ILE A 553 -9.64 18.14 -3.34
C ILE A 553 -9.95 19.62 -3.17
N PHE A 554 -9.63 20.42 -4.17
CA PHE A 554 -9.86 21.86 -4.09
C PHE A 554 -11.26 22.17 -4.65
N THR A 555 -12.05 22.90 -3.88
CA THR A 555 -13.31 23.48 -4.38
C THR A 555 -13.00 24.49 -5.48
N GLN A 556 -13.97 24.79 -6.35
CA GLN A 556 -13.80 25.78 -7.41
C GLN A 556 -13.34 27.14 -6.86
N GLN A 557 -13.84 27.54 -5.69
CA GLN A 557 -13.41 28.75 -4.98
C GLN A 557 -11.94 28.68 -4.59
N ASN A 558 -11.49 27.59 -3.96
CA ASN A 558 -10.09 27.41 -3.56
C ASN A 558 -9.15 27.41 -4.77
N VAL A 559 -9.55 26.77 -5.88
CA VAL A 559 -8.77 26.80 -7.13
C VAL A 559 -8.66 28.23 -7.67
N SER A 560 -9.76 29.01 -7.65
CA SER A 560 -9.73 30.39 -8.15
C SER A 560 -8.81 31.29 -7.32
N LEU A 561 -8.79 31.12 -5.99
CA LEU A 561 -7.89 31.85 -5.09
C LEU A 561 -6.44 31.43 -5.29
N LEU A 562 -6.19 30.12 -5.48
CA LEU A 562 -4.86 29.59 -5.77
C LEU A 562 -4.31 30.17 -7.06
N VAL A 563 -5.08 30.08 -8.16
CA VAL A 563 -4.71 30.59 -9.49
C VAL A 563 -4.36 32.09 -9.41
N LYS A 564 -5.21 32.89 -8.74
CA LYS A 564 -4.95 34.33 -8.56
C LYS A 564 -3.68 34.60 -7.77
N ALA A 565 -3.41 33.82 -6.72
CA ALA A 565 -2.24 34.04 -5.88
C ALA A 565 -0.92 33.67 -6.57
N VAL A 566 -0.94 32.66 -7.45
CA VAL A 566 0.27 32.20 -8.18
C VAL A 566 0.34 32.71 -9.62
N ASP A 567 -0.47 33.71 -9.99
CA ASP A 567 -0.60 34.16 -11.38
C ASP A 567 0.75 34.58 -11.98
N ASN A 568 1.58 35.29 -11.21
CA ASN A 568 2.91 35.75 -11.61
C ASN A 568 4.03 34.71 -11.34
N THR A 569 3.71 33.51 -10.87
CA THR A 569 4.72 32.48 -10.58
C THR A 569 4.91 31.59 -11.81
N PRO A 570 6.12 31.49 -12.37
CA PRO A 570 6.40 30.57 -13.47
C PRO A 570 6.02 29.14 -13.11
N LEU A 571 5.19 28.51 -13.95
CA LEU A 571 4.66 27.17 -13.71
C LEU A 571 4.99 26.23 -14.88
N LEU A 572 5.63 25.10 -14.59
CA LEU A 572 5.82 24.01 -15.55
C LEU A 572 4.97 22.81 -15.13
N VAL A 573 4.08 22.37 -15.99
CA VAL A 573 3.25 21.19 -15.78
C VAL A 573 3.76 20.08 -16.69
N ILE A 574 4.09 18.92 -16.11
CA ILE A 574 4.59 17.76 -16.84
C ILE A 574 3.72 16.55 -16.53
N ALA A 575 3.30 15.80 -17.54
CA ALA A 575 2.57 14.55 -17.34
C ALA A 575 3.02 13.46 -18.31
N GLY A 576 2.88 12.20 -17.88
CA GLY A 576 2.96 11.07 -18.80
C GLY A 576 1.70 11.03 -19.69
N ALA A 577 1.88 10.81 -20.98
CA ALA A 577 0.77 10.76 -21.92
C ALA A 577 -0.12 9.52 -21.69
N GLU A 578 0.46 8.43 -21.17
CA GLU A 578 -0.19 7.15 -20.90
C GLU A 578 -0.39 6.89 -19.40
N ASP A 579 -0.46 7.94 -18.58
CA ASP A 579 -0.77 7.86 -17.15
C ASP A 579 -2.18 7.28 -16.91
N ALA A 580 -2.23 6.08 -16.32
CA ALA A 580 -3.45 5.35 -16.02
C ALA A 580 -4.11 5.74 -14.68
N LEU A 581 -3.47 6.58 -13.88
CA LEU A 581 -3.94 7.09 -12.58
C LEU A 581 -4.46 8.53 -12.69
N VAL A 582 -3.75 9.39 -13.41
CA VAL A 582 -4.14 10.78 -13.71
C VAL A 582 -4.20 10.98 -15.21
N PRO A 583 -5.41 10.97 -15.83
CA PRO A 583 -5.52 11.16 -17.27
C PRO A 583 -4.93 12.49 -17.73
N LEU A 584 -4.18 12.47 -18.84
CA LEU A 584 -3.57 13.67 -19.43
C LEU A 584 -4.58 14.81 -19.64
N LYS A 585 -5.81 14.48 -20.05
CA LYS A 585 -6.90 15.46 -20.23
C LYS A 585 -7.21 16.25 -18.97
N SER A 586 -7.15 15.61 -17.80
CA SER A 586 -7.37 16.28 -16.51
C SER A 586 -6.22 17.22 -16.16
N VAL A 587 -4.98 16.82 -16.47
CA VAL A 587 -3.80 17.68 -16.29
C VAL A 587 -3.87 18.89 -17.24
N GLN A 588 -4.23 18.67 -18.51
CA GLN A 588 -4.46 19.74 -19.50
C GLN A 588 -5.50 20.76 -19.01
N ALA A 589 -6.64 20.29 -18.53
CA ALA A 589 -7.71 21.14 -18.01
C ALA A 589 -7.31 21.90 -16.74
N MET A 590 -6.34 21.40 -15.98
CA MET A 590 -5.77 22.11 -14.84
C MET A 590 -4.76 23.16 -15.29
N ALA A 591 -3.83 22.79 -16.16
CA ALA A 591 -2.82 23.69 -16.70
C ALA A 591 -3.45 24.91 -17.39
N SER A 592 -4.54 24.71 -18.15
CA SER A 592 -5.25 25.80 -18.84
C SER A 592 -5.84 26.87 -17.91
N LYS A 593 -5.90 26.63 -16.59
CA LYS A 593 -6.36 27.62 -15.61
C LYS A 593 -5.27 28.60 -15.18
N PHE A 594 -4.00 28.28 -15.43
CA PHE A 594 -2.86 29.09 -15.01
C PHE A 594 -2.29 29.86 -16.21
N VAL A 595 -2.23 31.18 -16.11
CA VAL A 595 -1.79 32.07 -17.20
C VAL A 595 -0.33 31.83 -17.57
N ASN A 596 0.55 31.73 -16.57
CA ASN A 596 1.99 31.52 -16.76
C ASN A 596 2.39 30.03 -16.69
N SER A 597 1.56 29.15 -17.25
CA SER A 597 1.85 27.72 -17.29
C SER A 597 2.32 27.22 -18.65
N ARG A 598 3.31 26.33 -18.62
CA ARG A 598 3.72 25.52 -19.77
C ARG A 598 3.39 24.06 -19.50
N LEU A 599 2.69 23.41 -20.42
CA LEU A 599 2.43 21.97 -20.35
C LEU A 599 3.41 21.20 -21.23
N VAL A 600 3.99 20.12 -20.69
CA VAL A 600 4.78 19.14 -21.43
C VAL A 600 4.20 17.75 -21.18
N ALA A 601 3.78 17.07 -22.26
CA ALA A 601 3.37 15.67 -22.20
C ALA A 601 4.53 14.77 -22.66
N ILE A 602 4.92 13.79 -21.84
CA ILE A 602 5.98 12.82 -22.17
C ILE A 602 5.31 11.56 -22.70
N SER A 603 5.57 11.23 -23.97
CA SER A 603 5.07 10.00 -24.59
C SER A 603 5.82 8.77 -24.09
N GLY A 604 5.12 7.64 -24.01
CA GLY A 604 5.66 6.38 -23.48
C GLY A 604 5.93 6.44 -21.98
N CYS A 605 5.13 7.21 -21.23
CA CYS A 605 5.37 7.49 -19.82
C CYS A 605 4.07 7.44 -19.02
N GLY A 606 4.10 6.77 -17.88
CA GLY A 606 2.99 6.67 -16.94
C GLY A 606 2.97 7.80 -15.90
N HIS A 607 2.53 7.43 -14.71
CA HIS A 607 2.34 8.32 -13.57
C HIS A 607 3.64 8.78 -12.88
N LEU A 608 4.77 8.13 -13.17
CA LEU A 608 6.05 8.40 -12.47
C LEU A 608 7.15 8.83 -13.45
N PRO A 609 7.08 10.03 -14.07
CA PRO A 609 8.09 10.48 -15.02
C PRO A 609 9.53 10.49 -14.49
N HIS A 610 9.71 10.77 -13.19
CA HIS A 610 11.02 10.82 -12.54
C HIS A 610 11.66 9.45 -12.31
N GLU A 611 10.85 8.38 -12.32
CA GLU A 611 11.32 6.99 -12.25
C GLU A 611 11.39 6.36 -13.64
N GLU A 612 10.34 6.52 -14.44
CA GLU A 612 10.13 5.78 -15.68
C GLU A 612 10.83 6.41 -16.89
N CYS A 613 10.84 7.74 -16.95
CA CYS A 613 11.36 8.53 -18.07
C CYS A 613 12.27 9.69 -17.60
N PRO A 614 13.29 9.43 -16.77
CA PRO A 614 14.09 10.47 -16.12
C PRO A 614 14.80 11.40 -17.11
N LYS A 615 15.31 10.86 -18.22
CA LYS A 615 15.97 11.66 -19.27
C LYS A 615 15.01 12.66 -19.94
N ALA A 616 13.80 12.20 -20.28
CA ALA A 616 12.79 13.06 -20.89
C ALA A 616 12.28 14.11 -19.89
N LEU A 617 12.15 13.73 -18.61
CA LEU A 617 11.82 14.67 -17.54
C LEU A 617 12.88 15.76 -17.40
N LEU A 618 14.16 15.39 -17.30
CA LEU A 618 15.27 16.34 -17.21
C LEU A 618 15.33 17.28 -18.42
N ALA A 619 15.12 16.76 -19.63
CA ALA A 619 15.08 17.57 -20.85
C ALA A 619 13.95 18.63 -20.83
N ALA A 620 12.84 18.36 -20.13
CA ALA A 620 11.76 19.32 -19.96
C ALA A 620 12.01 20.33 -18.82
N VAL A 621 12.60 19.87 -17.71
CA VAL A 621 12.80 20.66 -16.48
C VAL A 621 14.00 21.61 -16.60
N LEU A 622 15.11 21.16 -17.17
CA LEU A 622 16.36 21.93 -17.20
C LEU A 622 16.20 23.30 -17.90
N PRO A 623 15.63 23.40 -19.12
CA PRO A 623 15.49 24.70 -19.79
C PRO A 623 14.59 25.68 -19.02
N PHE A 624 13.59 25.15 -18.32
CA PHE A 624 12.70 25.96 -17.49
C PHE A 624 13.46 26.55 -16.31
N ILE A 625 14.20 25.73 -15.56
CA ILE A 625 14.96 26.19 -14.39
C ILE A 625 16.10 27.12 -14.79
N SER A 626 16.85 26.81 -15.85
CA SER A 626 17.91 27.69 -16.35
C SER A 626 17.40 29.08 -16.72
N LYS A 627 16.19 29.18 -17.31
CA LYS A 627 15.58 30.47 -17.61
C LYS A 627 15.27 31.28 -16.35
N LEU A 628 14.84 30.62 -15.27
CA LEU A 628 14.55 31.28 -13.99
C LEU A 628 15.81 31.80 -13.30
N LEU A 629 16.96 31.15 -13.52
CA LEU A 629 18.24 31.62 -13.00
C LEU A 629 18.71 32.89 -13.74
N ILE A 630 18.61 32.91 -15.08
CA ILE A 630 19.05 34.05 -15.88
C ILE A 630 18.23 35.31 -15.57
N SER A 631 16.93 35.17 -15.27
CA SER A 631 16.11 36.32 -14.86
C SER A 631 16.52 36.95 -13.53
N VAL A 632 17.22 36.21 -12.66
CA VAL A 632 17.71 36.73 -11.37
C VAL A 632 18.94 37.61 -11.58
N ASP A 633 19.86 37.20 -12.46
CA ASP A 633 21.07 37.96 -12.73
C ASP A 633 20.77 39.31 -13.41
N SER A 634 19.71 39.38 -14.23
CA SER A 634 19.27 40.62 -14.90
C SER A 634 18.50 41.61 -14.00
N GLU A 635 18.10 41.22 -12.79
CA GLU A 635 17.51 42.15 -11.80
C GLU A 635 18.58 42.77 -10.87
N ILE A 636 19.84 42.29 -10.97
CA ILE A 636 20.97 42.71 -10.13
C ILE A 636 21.91 43.68 -10.89
N GLU A 637 21.85 43.72 -12.23
CA GLU A 637 22.43 44.79 -13.08
C GLU A 637 21.45 45.94 -13.27
#